data_AF-A0A484II88-F1
#
_entry.id   AF-A0A484II88-F1
#
_cell.length_a   1.000
_cell.length_b   1.000
_cell.length_c   1.000
_cell.angle_alpha   90.00
_cell.angle_beta   90.00
_cell.angle_gamma   90.00
#
_symmetry.space_group_name_H-M   'P 1'
#
loop_
_entity.id
_entity.type
_entity.pdbx_description
1 polymer ?
#
loop_
_entity_poly.entity_id
_entity_poly.type
_entity_poly.pdbx_seq_one_letter_code
_entity_poly.pdbx_strand_id
1 'polypeptide(L)' 'MECPTCLTQFHPKMNNAIVGKNKRNVNIFIYFQLCPECEEPIVGIKEAMRGEIYMNPNDTDGLVLLRKERRR' A
#
# COMPACT_ATOMS: atom_id res chain seq x y z
N MET A 1 3.36 7.30 -7.91
CA MET A 1 2.69 5.99 -7.91
C MET A 1 1.90 5.83 -9.20
N GLU A 2 1.70 4.61 -9.67
CA GLU A 2 0.87 4.30 -10.86
C GLU A 2 -0.35 3.47 -10.42
N CYS A 3 -1.54 3.80 -10.95
CA CYS A 3 -2.75 3.01 -10.72
C CYS A 3 -2.61 1.64 -11.43
N PRO A 4 -2.78 0.50 -10.73
CA PRO A 4 -2.74 -0.81 -11.38
C PRO A 4 -3.91 -1.06 -12.34
N THR A 5 -4.97 -0.25 -12.28
CA THR A 5 -6.18 -0.41 -13.11
C THR A 5 -6.15 0.48 -14.35
N CYS A 6 -6.02 1.80 -14.18
CA CYS A 6 -6.06 2.75 -15.31
C CYS A 6 -4.68 3.24 -15.77
N LEU A 7 -3.59 2.80 -15.11
CA LEU A 7 -2.20 3.14 -15.43
C LEU A 7 -1.85 4.64 -15.31
N THR A 8 -2.73 5.47 -14.74
CA THR A 8 -2.42 6.87 -14.48
C THR A 8 -1.36 7.00 -13.39
N GLN A 9 -0.36 7.85 -13.62
CA GLN A 9 0.60 8.27 -12.62
C GLN A 9 0.07 9.44 -11.77
N PHE A 10 0.25 9.37 -10.46
CA PHE A 10 -0.14 10.41 -9.52
C PHE A 10 0.75 10.41 -8.26
N HIS A 11 0.71 11.51 -7.52
CA HIS A 11 1.35 11.61 -6.22
C HIS A 11 0.57 10.81 -5.17
N PRO A 12 1.19 9.85 -4.47
CA PRO A 12 0.49 9.04 -3.48
C PRO A 12 0.00 9.89 -2.32
N LYS A 13 -1.24 9.63 -1.89
CA LYS A 13 -1.89 10.22 -0.71
C LYS A 13 -2.61 9.10 0.02
N MET A 14 -1.85 8.09 0.44
CA MET A 14 -2.42 6.90 1.04
C MET A 14 -2.77 7.13 2.51
N ASN A 15 -3.74 6.35 2.98
CA ASN A 15 -3.92 6.08 4.39
C ASN A 15 -3.18 4.78 4.71
N ASN A 16 -2.73 4.62 5.94
CA ASN A 16 -2.19 3.35 6.40
C ASN A 16 -2.70 2.97 7.80
N ALA A 17 -2.65 1.69 8.10
CA ALA A 17 -2.98 1.15 9.40
C ALA A 17 -2.11 -0.07 9.70
N ILE A 18 -1.79 -0.28 10.98
CA ILE A 18 -1.11 -1.51 11.42
C ILE A 18 -2.09 -2.68 11.37
N VAL A 19 -1.67 -3.76 10.71
CA VAL A 19 -2.44 -5.02 10.62
C VAL A 19 -2.01 -5.99 11.71
N GLY A 20 -0.73 -5.95 12.10
CA GLY A 20 -0.18 -6.83 13.12
C GLY A 20 1.32 -6.99 12.97
N LYS A 21 1.85 -8.13 13.39
CA LYS A 21 3.27 -8.48 13.27
C LYS A 21 3.46 -9.80 12.53
N ASN A 22 4.51 -9.90 11.71
CA ASN A 22 4.90 -11.16 11.08
C ASN A 22 5.70 -12.06 12.04
N LYS A 23 6.08 -13.27 11.57
CA LYS A 23 6.89 -14.24 12.35
C LYS A 23 8.26 -13.73 12.79
N ARG A 24 8.75 -12.64 12.20
CA ARG A 24 10.02 -11.97 12.54
C ARG A 24 9.80 -10.83 13.54
N ASN A 25 8.60 -10.70 14.11
CA ASN A 25 8.19 -9.63 15.01
C ASN A 25 8.26 -8.22 14.38
N VAL A 26 8.13 -8.13 13.05
CA VAL A 26 8.11 -6.86 12.30
C VAL A 26 6.66 -6.42 12.09
N ASN A 27 6.36 -5.15 12.35
CA ASN A 27 5.04 -4.55 12.12
C ASN A 27 4.69 -4.58 10.63
N ILE A 28 3.46 -4.96 10.33
CA ILE A 28 2.90 -5.02 8.98
C ILE A 28 1.84 -3.95 8.85
N PHE A 29 1.95 -3.13 7.81
CA PHE A 29 1.04 -2.05 7.52
C PHE A 29 0.27 -2.32 6.23
N ILE A 30 -1.04 -2.09 6.26
CA ILE A 30 -1.86 -1.97 5.06
C ILE A 30 -1.89 -0.51 4.64
N TYR A 31 -1.76 -0.27 3.35
CA TYR A 31 -1.88 1.04 2.72
C TYR A 31 -3.05 1.02 1.75
N PHE A 32 -3.83 2.10 1.72
CA PHE A 32 -4.98 2.21 0.83
C PHE A 32 -5.30 3.65 0.42
N GLN A 33 -5.76 3.83 -0.82
CA GLN A 33 -6.39 5.04 -1.33
C GLN A 33 -7.27 4.69 -2.53
N LEU A 34 -8.10 5.64 -2.97
CA LEU A 34 -8.73 5.58 -4.28
C LEU A 34 -7.79 6.17 -5.34
N CYS A 35 -7.86 5.64 -6.56
CA CYS A 35 -7.23 6.30 -7.70
C CYS A 35 -7.92 7.65 -7.95
N PRO A 36 -7.19 8.76 -8.13
CA PRO A 36 -7.82 10.06 -8.39
C PRO A 36 -8.52 10.15 -9.75
N GLU A 37 -8.20 9.25 -10.69
CA GLU A 37 -8.77 9.26 -12.04
C GLU A 37 -9.92 8.28 -12.24
N CYS A 38 -9.73 7.00 -11.87
CA CYS A 38 -10.72 5.95 -12.12
C CYS A 38 -11.46 5.49 -10.86
N GLU A 39 -11.18 6.11 -9.71
CA GLU A 39 -11.78 5.81 -8.40
C GLU A 39 -11.60 4.36 -7.90
N GLU A 40 -10.90 3.50 -8.63
CA GLU A 40 -10.63 2.14 -8.20
C GLU A 40 -9.73 2.11 -6.95
N PRO A 41 -9.99 1.18 -6.02
CA PRO A 41 -9.19 1.05 -4.80
C PRO A 41 -7.79 0.54 -5.13
N ILE A 42 -6.80 1.22 -4.57
CA ILE A 42 -5.40 0.83 -4.61
C ILE A 42 -5.01 0.42 -3.20
N VAL A 43 -4.69 -0.85 -3.01
CA VAL A 43 -4.37 -1.44 -1.70
C VAL A 43 -2.99 -2.10 -1.79
N GLY A 44 -2.17 -1.93 -0.76
CA GLY A 44 -0.86 -2.58 -0.67
C GLY A 44 -0.48 -2.92 0.76
N ILE A 45 0.58 -3.71 0.91
CA ILE A 45 1.15 -4.10 2.20
C ILE A 45 2.63 -3.73 2.24
N LYS A 46 3.09 -3.22 3.39
CA LYS A 46 4.50 -2.89 3.64
C LYS A 46 4.93 -3.40 5.02
N GLU A 47 6.13 -3.97 5.10
CA GLU A 47 6.76 -4.27 6.39
C GLU A 47 7.46 -3.01 6.91
N ALA A 48 7.39 -2.76 8.21
CA ALA A 48 8.12 -1.68 8.85
C ALA A 48 9.64 -1.86 8.70
N MET A 49 10.37 -0.76 8.55
CA MET A 49 11.82 -0.81 8.74
C MET A 49 12.12 -0.93 10.24
N ARG A 50 13.24 -1.57 10.58
CA ARG A 50 13.54 -2.05 11.94
C ARG A 50 13.25 -1.00 13.02
N GLY A 51 12.26 -1.28 13.87
CA GLY A 51 11.92 -0.47 15.05
C GLY A 51 10.83 0.58 14.82
N GLU A 52 10.34 0.76 13.60
CA GLU A 52 9.30 1.74 13.31
C GLU A 52 7.93 1.29 13.86
N ILE A 53 7.34 2.16 14.68
CA ILE A 53 5.98 2.02 15.23
C ILE A 53 4.97 2.76 14.33
N TYR A 54 5.46 3.71 13.54
CA TYR A 54 4.68 4.52 12.61
C TYR A 54 5.36 4.54 11.26
N MET A 55 4.57 4.47 10.19
CA MET A 55 5.04 4.60 8.82
C MET A 55 4.44 5.83 8.18
N ASN A 56 5.22 6.57 7.39
CA ASN A 56 4.67 7.68 6.62
C ASN A 56 3.66 7.14 5.59
N PRO A 57 2.39 7.61 5.61
CA PRO A 57 1.38 7.15 4.66
C PRO A 57 1.72 7.48 3.20
N ASN A 58 2.52 8.52 2.96
CA ASN A 58 2.94 8.90 1.60
C ASN A 58 4.22 8.17 1.14
N ASP A 59 4.89 7.43 2.03
CA ASP A 59 6.06 6.63 1.67
C ASP A 59 5.63 5.27 1.07
N THR A 60 5.55 5.27 -0.26
CA THR A 60 5.14 4.11 -1.05
C THR A 60 6.32 3.26 -1.53
N ASP A 61 7.55 3.59 -1.16
CA ASP A 61 8.72 2.83 -1.59
C ASP A 61 8.72 1.45 -0.93
N GLY A 62 8.88 0.40 -1.73
CA GLY A 62 8.78 -0.99 -1.25
C GLY A 62 7.35 -1.45 -0.90
N LEU A 63 6.32 -0.66 -1.22
CA LEU A 63 4.92 -1.08 -1.07
C LEU A 63 4.57 -2.19 -2.08
N VAL A 64 4.10 -3.33 -1.58
CA VAL A 64 3.62 -4.42 -2.43
C VAL A 64 2.14 -4.21 -2.70
N LEU A 65 1.80 -3.80 -3.93
CA LEU A 65 0.40 -3.60 -4.34
C LEU A 65 -0.32 -4.94 -4.52
N LEU A 66 -1.50 -5.05 -3.90
CA LEU A 66 -2.40 -6.18 -4.09
C LEU A 66 -3.17 -5.99 -5.40
N ARG A 67 -3.03 -6.95 -6.32
CA ARG A 67 -3.74 -6.92 -7.61
C ARG A 67 -4.84 -7.97 -7.58
N LYS A 68 -6.03 -7.62 -8.10
CA LYS A 68 -7.08 -8.61 -8.37
C LYS A 68 -6.49 -9.63 -9.36
N GLU A 69 -6.46 -10.91 -8.99
CA GLU A 69 -6.16 -11.95 -9.98
C GLU A 69 -7.22 -11.90 -11.08
N ARG A 70 -6.78 -11.74 -12.33
CA ARG A 70 -7.66 -11.99 -13.48
C ARG A 70 -7.88 -13.49 -13.55
N ARG A 71 -8.99 -13.99 -13.01
CA ARG A 71 -9.47 -15.34 -13.34
C ARG A 71 -9.64 -15.40 -14.86
N ARG A 72 -8.91 -16.31 -15.51
CA ARG A 72 -9.07 -16.64 -16.93
C ARG A 72 -10.33 -17.49 -17.12
#